data_AF-A0A934ZNA2-F1
#
_entry.id   AF-A0A934ZNA2-F1
#
_cell.length_a   1.000
_cell.length_b   1.000
_cell.length_c   1.000
_cell.angle_alpha   90.00
_cell.angle_beta   90.00
_cell.angle_gamma   90.00
#
_symmetry.space_group_name_H-M   'P 1'
#
loop_
_entity.id
_entity.type
_entity.pdbx_description
1 polymer ?
#
loop_
_entity_poly.entity_id
_entity_poly.type
_entity_poly.pdbx_seq_one_letter_code
_entity_poly.pdbx_strand_id
1 'polypeptide(L)'
;MTRKVVVDASVARSCSTSQSPPAPECFTALGAIREGALLVSVSAELDAEWRRHASRFFWQWLRDMTSRRRVSVDALVRVQEIGGRLRRLAGPAEAEAVEKDAHLAAAGVEQDGRVLSLDGRMRDKLARIATADVQWHELGLVHWADPSIDDSDALCAWLRSNAPDEKARQLREWPRSGRPRPAR
;
A
#
# COMPACT_ATOMS: atom_id res chain seq x y z
N MET A 1 2.55 6.05 -19.93
CA MET A 1 3.23 4.93 -19.24
C MET A 1 2.28 4.35 -18.21
N THR A 2 2.18 3.03 -18.13
CA THR A 2 1.32 2.35 -17.15
C THR A 2 2.04 2.23 -15.82
N ARG A 3 1.39 2.59 -14.71
CA ARG A 3 1.99 2.54 -13.37
C ARG A 3 1.63 1.25 -12.64
N LYS A 4 2.45 0.89 -11.65
CA LYS A 4 2.25 -0.24 -10.75
C LYS A 4 1.69 0.22 -9.40
N VAL A 5 0.91 -0.66 -8.76
CA VAL A 5 0.44 -0.52 -7.38
C VAL A 5 0.72 -1.81 -6.62
N VAL A 6 1.21 -1.64 -5.39
CA VAL A 6 1.36 -2.70 -4.40
C VAL A 6 0.06 -2.81 -3.61
N VAL A 7 -0.48 -4.02 -3.49
CA VAL A 7 -1.66 -4.29 -2.64
C VAL A 7 -1.24 -5.11 -1.44
N ASP A 8 -1.35 -4.51 -0.26
CA ASP A 8 -1.00 -5.16 1.00
C ASP A 8 -1.96 -6.34 1.31
N ALA A 9 -1.44 -7.34 2.01
CA ALA A 9 -2.20 -8.48 2.52
C ALA A 9 -3.35 -8.05 3.44
N SER A 10 -3.24 -6.92 4.15
CA SER A 10 -4.35 -6.37 4.94
C SER A 10 -5.58 -6.04 4.08
N VAL A 11 -5.38 -5.45 2.90
CA VAL A 11 -6.44 -5.18 1.92
C VAL A 11 -6.93 -6.50 1.32
N ALA A 12 -6.02 -7.37 0.91
CA ALA A 12 -6.36 -8.67 0.32
C ALA A 12 -7.24 -9.53 1.23
N ARG A 13 -6.98 -9.48 2.54
CA ARG A 13 -7.76 -10.15 3.59
C ARG A 13 -9.13 -9.53 3.79
N SER A 14 -9.24 -8.20 3.79
CA SER A 14 -10.45 -7.47 4.17
C SER A 14 -11.53 -7.42 3.09
N CYS A 15 -11.22 -7.79 1.84
CA CYS A 15 -12.17 -7.77 0.70
C CYS A 15 -13.26 -8.87 0.72
N SER A 16 -13.56 -9.46 1.87
CA SER A 16 -14.54 -10.55 1.99
C SER A 16 -15.91 -10.02 2.43
N THR A 17 -16.96 -10.33 1.66
CA THR A 17 -18.36 -10.09 2.05
C THR A 17 -18.83 -10.96 3.21
N SER A 18 -18.05 -12.00 3.56
CA SER A 18 -18.34 -12.94 4.65
C SER A 18 -17.67 -12.56 5.99
N GLN A 19 -16.90 -11.47 6.04
CA GLN A 19 -16.36 -10.94 7.30
C GLN A 19 -17.37 -9.95 7.89
N SER A 20 -17.44 -9.87 9.22
CA SER A 20 -18.31 -8.93 9.93
C SER A 20 -17.46 -7.95 10.75
N PRO A 21 -17.46 -6.64 10.42
CA PRO A 21 -18.11 -6.03 9.26
C PRO A 21 -17.33 -6.31 7.95
N PRO A 22 -18.01 -6.40 6.79
CA PRO A 22 -17.33 -6.35 5.50
C PRO A 22 -16.61 -5.01 5.36
N ALA A 23 -15.46 -4.96 4.68
CA ALA A 23 -14.83 -3.70 4.26
C ALA A 23 -15.17 -3.42 2.79
N PRO A 24 -16.39 -2.91 2.48
CA PRO A 24 -16.81 -2.64 1.10
C PRO A 24 -15.85 -1.69 0.38
N GLU A 25 -15.16 -0.83 1.12
CA GLU A 25 -14.20 0.14 0.59
C GLU A 25 -13.00 -0.54 -0.07
N CYS A 26 -12.51 -1.66 0.50
CA CYS A 26 -11.44 -2.44 -0.10
C CYS A 26 -11.89 -3.09 -1.41
N PHE A 27 -13.11 -3.63 -1.43
CA PHE A 27 -13.72 -4.20 -2.64
C PHE A 27 -13.83 -3.13 -3.74
N THR A 28 -14.35 -1.95 -3.39
CA THR A 28 -14.50 -0.81 -4.32
C THR A 28 -13.15 -0.35 -4.85
N ALA A 29 -12.13 -0.22 -4.00
CA ALA A 29 -10.77 0.14 -4.42
C ALA A 29 -10.16 -0.88 -5.39
N LEU A 30 -10.32 -2.18 -5.14
CA LEU A 30 -9.87 -3.23 -6.08
C LEU A 30 -10.65 -3.19 -7.40
N GLY A 31 -11.95 -2.88 -7.35
CA GLY A 31 -12.77 -2.61 -8.54
C GLY A 31 -12.22 -1.44 -9.37
N ALA A 32 -11.88 -0.33 -8.71
CA ALA A 32 -11.29 0.84 -9.37
C ALA A 32 -9.92 0.53 -10.00
N ILE A 33 -9.06 -0.26 -9.34
CA ILE A 33 -7.82 -0.76 -9.94
C ILE A 33 -8.14 -1.58 -11.20
N ARG A 34 -9.07 -2.54 -11.12
CA ARG A 34 -9.46 -3.40 -12.24
C ARG A 34 -10.06 -2.62 -13.42
N GLU A 35 -10.76 -1.54 -13.17
CA GLU A 35 -11.34 -0.66 -14.20
C GLU A 35 -10.31 0.29 -14.82
N GLY A 36 -9.31 0.72 -14.05
CA GLY A 36 -8.25 1.63 -14.49
C GLY A 36 -7.19 0.99 -15.38
N ALA A 37 -6.01 1.63 -15.47
CA ALA A 37 -4.87 1.12 -16.25
C ALA A 37 -3.76 0.46 -15.40
N LEU A 38 -3.77 0.62 -14.08
CA LEU A 38 -2.71 0.15 -13.17
C LEU A 38 -2.33 -1.33 -13.33
N LEU A 39 -1.04 -1.63 -13.20
CA LEU A 39 -0.54 -2.98 -13.00
C LEU A 39 -0.49 -3.27 -11.50
N VAL A 40 -0.74 -4.51 -11.09
CA VAL A 40 -0.52 -4.97 -9.72
C VAL A 40 0.89 -5.53 -9.65
N SER A 41 1.72 -4.99 -8.76
CA SER A 41 3.03 -5.59 -8.54
C SER A 41 2.96 -6.67 -7.48
N VAL A 42 3.70 -7.75 -7.72
CA VAL A 42 3.77 -8.94 -6.89
C VAL A 42 5.24 -9.22 -6.62
N SER A 43 5.61 -9.31 -5.34
CA SER A 43 6.89 -9.87 -4.91
C SER A 43 6.68 -11.24 -4.27
N ALA A 44 7.78 -11.96 -4.02
CA ALA A 44 7.72 -13.25 -3.35
C ALA A 44 7.16 -13.15 -1.92
N GLU A 45 7.51 -12.07 -1.21
CA GLU A 45 7.03 -11.76 0.13
C GLU A 45 5.52 -11.50 0.13
N LEU A 46 5.04 -10.66 -0.80
CA LEU A 46 3.61 -10.37 -0.96
C LEU A 46 2.80 -11.62 -1.32
N ASP A 47 3.29 -12.44 -2.27
CA ASP A 47 2.61 -13.70 -2.63
C ASP A 47 2.53 -14.66 -1.42
N ALA A 48 3.60 -14.75 -0.62
CA ALA A 48 3.61 -15.57 0.59
C ALA A 48 2.59 -15.09 1.63
N GLU A 49 2.45 -13.77 1.82
CA GLU A 49 1.43 -13.21 2.71
C GLU A 49 0.01 -13.41 2.18
N TRP A 50 -0.22 -13.18 0.88
CA TRP A 50 -1.52 -13.40 0.26
C TRP A 50 -1.96 -14.85 0.38
N ARG A 51 -1.06 -15.83 0.20
CA ARG A 51 -1.37 -17.26 0.39
C ARG A 51 -1.86 -17.58 1.80
N ARG A 52 -1.41 -16.84 2.81
CA ARG A 52 -1.78 -17.04 4.21
C ARG A 52 -3.06 -16.30 4.59
N HIS A 53 -3.30 -15.13 4.01
CA HIS A 53 -4.27 -14.18 4.56
C HIS A 53 -5.33 -13.69 3.57
N ALA A 54 -5.10 -13.80 2.25
CA ALA A 54 -6.00 -13.22 1.27
C ALA A 54 -7.35 -13.94 1.20
N SER A 55 -8.41 -13.15 1.00
CA SER A 55 -9.77 -13.65 0.84
C SER A 55 -9.96 -14.39 -0.49
N ARG A 56 -11.00 -15.24 -0.57
CA ARG A 56 -11.41 -15.88 -1.83
C ARG A 56 -11.70 -14.85 -2.93
N PHE A 57 -12.31 -13.71 -2.56
CA PHE A 57 -12.58 -12.62 -3.48
C PHE A 57 -11.27 -12.07 -4.08
N PHE A 58 -10.28 -11.77 -3.24
CA PHE A 58 -8.99 -11.27 -3.71
C PHE A 58 -8.33 -12.21 -4.72
N TRP A 59 -8.38 -13.53 -4.49
CA TRP A 59 -7.85 -14.50 -5.45
C TRP A 59 -8.60 -14.52 -6.79
N GLN A 60 -9.92 -14.31 -6.78
CA GLN A 60 -10.69 -14.17 -8.02
C GLN A 60 -10.31 -12.89 -8.75
N TRP A 61 -10.19 -11.78 -8.03
CA TRP A 61 -9.75 -10.50 -8.58
C TRP A 61 -8.32 -10.60 -9.15
N LEU A 62 -7.37 -11.19 -8.44
CA LEU A 62 -6.00 -11.35 -8.90
C LEU A 62 -5.90 -12.25 -10.15
N ARG A 63 -6.74 -13.29 -10.23
CA ARG A 63 -6.85 -14.13 -11.44
C ARG A 63 -7.37 -13.33 -12.63
N ASP A 64 -8.39 -12.50 -12.44
CA ASP A 64 -8.89 -11.60 -13.48
C ASP A 64 -7.80 -10.61 -13.93
N MET A 65 -7.10 -9.96 -12.99
CA MET A 65 -5.96 -9.09 -13.30
C MET A 65 -4.85 -9.83 -14.08
N THR A 66 -4.54 -11.07 -13.70
CA THR A 66 -3.56 -11.92 -14.40
C THR A 66 -4.01 -12.22 -15.83
N SER A 67 -5.27 -12.60 -16.02
CA SER A 67 -5.82 -12.88 -17.36
C SER A 67 -5.78 -11.68 -18.29
N ARG A 68 -5.89 -10.47 -17.72
CA ARG A 68 -5.77 -9.17 -18.41
C ARG A 68 -4.32 -8.74 -18.64
N ARG A 69 -3.33 -9.54 -18.22
CA ARG A 69 -1.89 -9.20 -18.24
C ARG A 69 -1.57 -7.94 -17.43
N ARG A 70 -2.30 -7.73 -16.32
CA ARG A 70 -2.15 -6.57 -15.43
C ARG A 70 -1.48 -6.90 -14.11
N VAL A 71 -0.65 -7.94 -14.11
CA VAL A 71 0.15 -8.37 -12.97
C VAL A 71 1.61 -8.33 -13.40
N SER A 72 2.45 -7.68 -12.61
CA SER A 72 3.90 -7.60 -12.78
C SER A 72 4.55 -8.36 -11.62
N VAL A 73 5.39 -9.34 -11.93
CA VAL A 73 6.17 -10.04 -10.91
C VAL A 73 7.52 -9.35 -10.81
N ASP A 74 7.78 -8.71 -9.68
CA ASP A 74 8.95 -7.88 -9.44
C ASP A 74 9.71 -8.39 -8.22
N ALA A 75 11.02 -8.58 -8.35
CA ALA A 75 11.88 -8.89 -7.22
C ALA A 75 12.18 -7.60 -6.44
N LEU A 76 12.00 -7.64 -5.12
CA LEU A 76 12.41 -6.55 -4.24
C LEU A 76 13.85 -6.82 -3.80
N VAL A 77 14.80 -6.01 -4.28
CA VAL A 77 16.24 -6.26 -4.05
C VAL A 77 16.78 -5.47 -2.87
N ARG A 78 16.08 -4.43 -2.40
CA ARG A 78 16.49 -3.55 -1.30
C ARG A 78 15.72 -3.79 -0.01
N VAL A 79 14.94 -4.88 0.13
CA VAL A 79 14.17 -5.18 1.35
C VAL A 79 15.04 -5.13 2.61
N GLN A 80 16.21 -5.77 2.58
CA GLN A 80 17.13 -5.80 3.73
C GLN A 80 17.78 -4.45 4.03
N GLU A 81 18.16 -3.71 2.98
CA GLU A 81 18.72 -2.35 3.12
C GLU A 81 17.70 -1.39 3.73
N ILE A 82 16.48 -1.39 3.17
CA ILE A 82 15.37 -0.56 3.59
C ILE A 82 14.94 -0.94 5.01
N GLY A 83 14.78 -2.24 5.30
CA GLY A 83 14.47 -2.74 6.64
C GLY A 83 15.52 -2.33 7.67
N GLY A 84 16.80 -2.47 7.36
CA GLY A 84 17.89 -2.03 8.23
C GLY A 84 17.90 -0.52 8.47
N ARG A 85 17.64 0.28 7.43
CA ARG A 85 17.53 1.75 7.57
C ARG A 85 16.33 2.14 8.41
N LEU A 86 15.17 1.54 8.16
CA LEU A 86 13.96 1.76 8.95
C LEU A 86 14.17 1.38 10.42
N ARG A 87 14.76 0.23 10.69
CA ARG A 87 15.08 -0.24 12.05
C ARG A 87 15.94 0.77 12.82
N ARG A 88 16.96 1.34 12.17
CA ARG A 88 17.82 2.37 12.78
C ARG A 88 17.05 3.65 13.09
N LEU A 89 16.11 4.05 12.23
CA LEU A 89 15.38 5.32 12.35
C LEU A 89 14.14 5.23 13.26
N ALA A 90 13.50 4.05 13.37
CA ALA A 90 12.32 3.83 14.21
C ALA A 90 12.65 3.73 15.71
N GLY A 91 13.89 3.40 16.05
CA GLY A 91 14.33 3.19 17.42
C GLY A 91 13.98 1.79 17.98
N PRO A 92 14.52 1.41 19.15
CA PRO A 92 14.51 0.02 19.61
C PRO A 92 13.11 -0.57 19.87
N ALA A 93 12.17 0.24 20.34
CA ALA A 93 10.82 -0.22 20.69
C ALA A 93 9.96 -0.58 19.47
N GLU A 94 10.27 -0.01 18.30
CA GLU A 94 9.49 -0.18 17.07
C GLU A 94 10.25 -0.96 15.99
N ALA A 95 11.52 -1.26 16.24
CA ALA A 95 12.44 -1.97 15.34
C ALA A 95 11.84 -3.22 14.71
N GLU A 96 11.33 -4.14 15.54
CA GLU A 96 10.80 -5.42 15.05
C GLU A 96 9.52 -5.25 14.22
N ALA A 97 8.62 -4.34 14.64
CA ALA A 97 7.38 -4.09 13.92
C ALA A 97 7.67 -3.51 12.52
N VAL A 98 8.57 -2.53 12.44
CA VAL A 98 8.90 -1.88 11.18
C VAL A 98 9.73 -2.80 10.27
N GLU A 99 10.56 -3.68 10.84
CA GLU A 99 11.31 -4.67 10.07
C GLU A 99 10.41 -5.75 9.46
N LYS A 100 9.36 -6.20 10.18
CA LYS A 100 8.39 -7.17 9.65
C LYS A 100 7.64 -6.64 8.43
N ASP A 101 7.29 -5.36 8.45
CA ASP A 101 6.53 -4.71 7.37
C ASP A 101 7.44 -3.94 6.39
N ALA A 102 8.76 -4.16 6.45
CA ALA A 102 9.74 -3.47 5.62
C ALA A 102 9.59 -3.78 4.13
N HIS A 103 9.06 -4.96 3.77
CA HIS A 103 8.79 -5.34 2.39
C HIS A 103 7.74 -4.43 1.74
N LEU A 104 6.76 -3.90 2.49
CA LEU A 104 5.80 -2.93 1.95
C LEU A 104 6.47 -1.58 1.63
N ALA A 105 7.36 -1.11 2.52
CA ALA A 105 8.13 0.10 2.26
C ALA A 105 9.09 -0.10 1.07
N ALA A 106 9.73 -1.26 0.99
CA ALA A 106 10.60 -1.61 -0.14
C ALA A 106 9.82 -1.70 -1.45
N ALA A 107 8.64 -2.34 -1.45
CA ALA A 107 7.78 -2.39 -2.61
C ALA A 107 7.30 -0.99 -3.03
N GLY A 108 7.01 -0.11 -2.09
CA GLY A 108 6.74 1.31 -2.39
C GLY A 108 7.94 2.00 -3.05
N VAL A 109 9.13 1.88 -2.47
CA VAL A 109 10.36 2.58 -2.91
C VAL A 109 10.92 2.05 -4.23
N GLU A 110 10.95 0.74 -4.41
CA GLU A 110 11.59 0.09 -5.57
C GLU A 110 10.67 0.03 -6.80
N GLN A 111 9.40 0.32 -6.62
CA GLN A 111 8.42 0.32 -7.69
C GLN A 111 7.92 1.74 -7.95
N ASP A 112 6.77 1.87 -8.61
CA ASP A 112 6.20 3.17 -8.97
C ASP A 112 5.68 3.98 -7.76
N GLY A 113 5.98 3.63 -6.51
CA GLY A 113 5.64 4.48 -5.37
C GLY A 113 4.17 4.48 -4.98
N ARG A 114 3.40 3.42 -5.26
CA ARG A 114 1.98 3.32 -4.89
C ARG A 114 1.74 2.10 -4.01
N VAL A 115 1.22 2.33 -2.81
CA VAL A 115 0.87 1.29 -1.84
C VAL A 115 -0.58 1.47 -1.43
N LEU A 116 -1.36 0.38 -1.53
CA LEU A 116 -2.72 0.29 -0.99
C LEU A 116 -2.69 -0.62 0.23
N SER A 117 -2.91 -0.07 1.43
CA SER A 117 -2.81 -0.79 2.70
C SER A 117 -3.74 -0.20 3.77
N LEU A 118 -4.25 -1.05 4.65
CA LEU A 118 -5.05 -0.66 5.82
C LEU A 118 -4.19 -0.38 7.07
N ASP A 119 -2.86 -0.51 6.98
CA ASP A 119 -1.99 -0.29 8.13
C ASP A 119 -1.66 1.20 8.30
N GLY A 120 -2.61 1.92 8.88
CA GLY A 120 -2.42 3.32 9.26
C GLY A 120 -1.27 3.54 10.25
N ARG A 121 -0.93 2.55 11.09
CA ARG A 121 0.19 2.68 12.04
C ARG A 121 1.52 2.62 11.30
N MET A 122 1.65 1.73 10.33
CA MET A 122 2.84 1.66 9.47
C MET A 122 2.96 2.93 8.63
N ARG A 123 1.85 3.43 8.03
CA ARG A 123 1.81 4.72 7.34
C ARG A 123 2.34 5.86 8.21
N ASP A 124 1.83 6.01 9.43
CA ASP A 124 2.23 7.07 10.36
C ASP A 124 3.72 6.98 10.73
N LYS A 125 4.24 5.78 10.96
CA LYS A 125 5.65 5.54 11.25
C LYS A 125 6.54 5.91 10.06
N LEU A 126 6.21 5.42 8.86
CA LEU A 126 6.96 5.71 7.64
C LEU A 126 6.90 7.20 7.30
N ALA A 127 5.76 7.85 7.47
CA ALA A 127 5.62 9.29 7.29
C ALA A 127 6.54 10.06 8.25
N ARG A 128 6.51 9.74 9.55
CA ARG A 128 7.42 10.35 10.53
C ARG A 128 8.89 10.18 10.15
N ILE A 129 9.29 8.98 9.73
CA ILE A 129 10.65 8.70 9.26
C ILE A 129 10.98 9.53 8.01
N ALA A 130 10.08 9.55 7.01
CA ALA A 130 10.26 10.27 5.76
C ALA A 130 10.36 11.79 5.94
N THR A 131 9.70 12.36 6.95
CA THR A 131 9.85 13.78 7.27
C THR A 131 11.07 14.08 8.14
N ALA A 132 11.51 13.15 9.00
CA ALA A 132 12.66 13.35 9.87
C ALA A 132 14.00 13.16 9.14
N ASP A 133 14.09 12.14 8.28
CA ASP A 133 15.25 11.86 7.43
C ASP A 133 15.04 12.46 6.04
N VAL A 134 15.33 13.76 5.91
CA VAL A 134 15.16 14.50 4.65
C VAL A 134 15.99 13.92 3.49
N GLN A 135 17.06 13.19 3.79
CA GLN A 135 17.92 12.54 2.80
C GLN A 135 17.28 11.28 2.21
N TRP A 136 16.22 10.72 2.83
CA TRP A 136 15.47 9.63 2.25
C TRP A 136 14.36 10.14 1.32
N HIS A 137 14.77 10.64 0.15
CA HIS A 137 13.82 11.22 -0.80
C HIS A 137 12.79 10.20 -1.31
N GLU A 138 13.25 9.00 -1.68
CA GLU A 138 12.40 7.94 -2.26
C GLU A 138 11.24 7.55 -1.35
N LEU A 139 11.49 7.35 -0.05
CA LEU A 139 10.44 7.01 0.92
C LEU A 139 9.38 8.12 1.02
N GLY A 140 9.81 9.39 0.97
CA GLY A 140 8.91 10.52 1.01
C GLY A 140 7.96 10.63 -0.19
N LEU A 141 8.35 10.07 -1.34
CA LEU A 141 7.57 10.07 -2.58
C LEU A 141 6.55 8.93 -2.67
N VAL A 142 6.59 7.96 -1.75
CA VAL A 142 5.61 6.87 -1.73
C VAL A 142 4.22 7.44 -1.45
N HIS A 143 3.29 7.13 -2.34
CA HIS A 143 1.87 7.42 -2.22
C HIS A 143 1.21 6.25 -1.49
N TRP A 144 0.75 6.51 -0.27
CA TRP A 144 0.03 5.55 0.55
C TRP A 144 -1.45 5.85 0.50
N ALA A 145 -2.25 4.85 0.13
CA ALA A 145 -3.70 4.90 0.13
C ALA A 145 -4.27 3.86 1.10
N ASP A 146 -5.28 4.25 1.84
CA ASP A 146 -5.97 3.39 2.82
C ASP A 146 -7.49 3.49 2.58
N PRO A 147 -8.10 2.46 1.98
CA PRO A 147 -9.54 2.44 1.71
C PRO A 147 -10.43 2.64 2.94
N SER A 148 -9.94 2.38 4.15
CA SER A 148 -10.75 2.49 5.38
C SER A 148 -10.87 3.91 5.93
N ILE A 149 -10.01 4.83 5.48
CA ILE A 149 -9.98 6.21 5.97
C ILE A 149 -10.01 7.25 4.84
N ASP A 150 -9.56 6.89 3.65
CA ASP A 150 -9.63 7.78 2.49
C ASP A 150 -11.08 7.86 1.99
N ASP A 151 -11.47 9.03 1.48
CA ASP A 151 -12.74 9.19 0.79
C ASP A 151 -12.83 8.22 -0.39
N SER A 152 -13.89 7.40 -0.42
CA SER A 152 -13.99 6.27 -1.35
C SER A 152 -14.06 6.74 -2.81
N ASP A 153 -14.81 7.82 -3.09
CA ASP A 153 -14.96 8.36 -4.44
C ASP A 153 -13.65 8.97 -4.94
N ALA A 154 -13.00 9.78 -4.11
CA ALA A 154 -11.69 10.37 -4.42
C ALA A 154 -10.60 9.29 -4.61
N LEU A 155 -10.56 8.27 -3.76
CA LEU A 155 -9.63 7.15 -3.90
C LEU A 155 -9.87 6.39 -5.21
N CYS A 156 -11.12 6.05 -5.50
CA CYS A 156 -11.45 5.32 -6.72
C CYS A 156 -11.16 6.15 -7.98
N ALA A 157 -11.43 7.46 -7.95
CA ALA A 157 -11.07 8.36 -9.04
C ALA A 157 -9.55 8.41 -9.25
N TRP A 158 -8.76 8.48 -8.17
CA TRP A 158 -7.30 8.43 -8.23
C TRP A 158 -6.79 7.11 -8.83
N LEU A 159 -7.29 5.97 -8.37
CA LEU A 159 -6.91 4.63 -8.87
C LEU A 159 -7.25 4.45 -10.36
N ARG A 160 -8.47 4.84 -10.77
CA ARG A 160 -8.90 4.78 -12.18
C ARG A 160 -8.05 5.66 -13.09
N SER A 161 -7.62 6.81 -12.58
CA SER A 161 -6.76 7.77 -13.27
C SER A 161 -5.27 7.34 -13.32
N ASN A 162 -4.99 6.04 -13.16
CA ASN A 162 -3.64 5.48 -13.13
C ASN A 162 -2.79 6.01 -11.96
N ALA A 163 -3.44 6.32 -10.83
CA ALA A 163 -2.80 6.78 -9.59
C ALA A 163 -1.76 7.88 -9.84
N PRO A 164 -2.17 9.09 -10.29
CA PRO A 164 -1.27 10.22 -10.54
C PRO A 164 -0.46 10.58 -9.28
N ASP A 165 0.60 11.36 -9.42
CA ASP A 165 1.30 11.86 -8.23
C ASP A 165 0.37 12.82 -7.48
N GLU A 166 0.14 12.56 -6.21
CA GLU A 166 -0.81 13.31 -5.38
C GLU A 166 -0.18 13.60 -4.02
N LYS A 167 0.17 14.86 -3.78
CA LYS A 167 0.86 15.29 -2.55
C LYS A 167 0.13 14.83 -1.28
N ALA A 168 -1.20 14.92 -1.24
CA ALA A 168 -1.99 14.50 -0.09
C ALA A 168 -1.81 13.02 0.32
N ARG A 169 -1.35 12.17 -0.62
CA ARG A 169 -1.09 10.75 -0.40
C ARG A 169 0.39 10.44 -0.15
N GLN A 170 1.29 11.39 -0.40
CA GLN A 170 2.72 11.19 -0.19
C GLN A 170 3.04 11.10 1.30
N LEU A 171 3.87 10.12 1.68
CA LEU A 171 4.30 9.94 3.06
C LEU A 171 4.96 11.20 3.64
N ARG A 172 5.66 11.99 2.82
CA ARG A 172 6.31 13.24 3.25
C ARG A 172 5.32 14.33 3.68
N GLU A 173 4.16 14.38 3.04
CA GLU A 173 3.14 15.41 3.24
C GLU A 173 2.04 14.95 4.21
N TRP A 174 2.11 13.69 4.68
CA TRP A 174 1.13 13.12 5.59
C TRP A 174 1.14 13.86 6.95
N PRO A 175 -0.01 14.31 7.46
CA PRO A 175 -0.08 15.14 8.65
C PRO A 175 0.48 14.44 9.89
N ARG A 176 1.34 15.15 10.63
CA ARG A 176 2.05 14.67 11.83
C ARG A 176 1.15 14.49 13.07
N SER A 177 -0.08 15.00 13.03
CA SER A 177 -1.07 14.92 14.11
C SER A 177 -2.29 14.17 13.60
N GLY A 178 -2.64 13.08 14.28
CA GLY A 178 -3.56 12.03 13.83
C GLY A 178 -4.81 12.48 13.07
N ARG A 179 -5.17 11.65 12.08
CA ARG A 179 -6.39 11.58 11.26
C ARG A 179 -7.11 12.91 10.99
N PRO A 180 -7.37 13.28 9.71
CA PRO A 180 -8.56 14.04 9.43
C PRO A 180 -9.76 13.22 9.95
N ARG A 181 -10.46 13.75 10.96
CA ARG A 181 -11.76 13.20 11.34
C ARG A 181 -12.65 13.27 10.09
N PRO A 182 -13.35 12.20 9.70
CA PRO A 182 -14.38 12.32 8.70
C PRO A 182 -15.36 13.41 9.17
N ALA A 183 -15.70 14.32 8.27
CA ALA A 183 -16.76 15.28 8.52
C ALA A 183 -18.02 14.48 8.87
N ARG A 184 -18.56 14.73 10.07
CA ARG A 184 -19.87 14.20 10.48
C ARG A 184 -20.97 14.93 9.76
#